data_AF-A0A2E6UL66-F1
#
_entry.id   AF-A0A2E6UL66-F1
#
_cell.length_a   1.000
_cell.length_b   1.000
_cell.length_c   1.000
_cell.angle_alpha   90.00
_cell.angle_beta   90.00
_cell.angle_gamma   90.00
#
_symmetry.space_group_name_H-M   'P 1'
#
loop_
_entity.id
_entity.type
_entity.pdbx_description
1 polymer ?
#
loop_
_entity_poly.entity_id
_entity_poly.type
_entity_poly.pdbx_seq_one_letter_code
_entity_poly.pdbx_strand_id
1 'polypeptide(L)'
;MPKTIDRSQPIKRHSRVVAAVDLPGVPEGTTGRVRVANGIARYRYWVSFTNGIDRGGVGHEQLAQRRDWPQFKVDREAAALRAEAGSTDGADGEVEAEGGAAAGNRFGVPEHLLERSRLARERLGA
;
A
#
# COMPACT_ATOMS: atom_id res chain seq x y z
N MET A 1 -23.84 18.32 -2.84
CA MET A 1 -22.39 18.51 -3.02
C MET A 1 -21.70 17.17 -2.77
N PRO A 2 -20.92 16.62 -3.70
CA PRO A 2 -20.16 15.40 -3.46
C PRO A 2 -19.14 15.68 -2.35
N LYS A 3 -19.13 14.85 -1.31
CA LYS A 3 -18.23 15.01 -0.17
C LYS A 3 -17.04 14.09 -0.38
N THR A 4 -15.89 14.63 -0.78
CA THR A 4 -14.67 13.84 -0.94
C THR A 4 -14.33 13.18 0.39
N ILE A 5 -14.22 11.85 0.39
CA ILE A 5 -13.89 11.08 1.60
C ILE A 5 -12.37 11.12 1.79
N ASP A 6 -11.92 11.64 2.93
CA ASP A 6 -10.52 11.50 3.33
C ASP A 6 -10.25 10.07 3.81
N ARG A 7 -9.54 9.30 2.98
CA ARG A 7 -9.09 7.93 3.27
C ARG A 7 -7.63 7.86 3.71
N SER A 8 -6.99 9.00 4.00
CA SER A 8 -5.64 9.01 4.57
C SER A 8 -5.65 8.72 6.08
N GLN A 9 -6.79 9.00 6.73
CA GLN A 9 -6.92 8.86 8.18
C GLN A 9 -7.28 7.44 8.61
N PRO A 10 -6.75 6.97 9.76
CA PRO A 10 -7.09 5.66 10.30
C PRO A 10 -8.56 5.54 10.67
N ILE A 11 -9.10 4.34 10.49
CA ILE A 11 -10.44 4.00 10.99
C ILE A 11 -10.36 3.76 12.49
N LYS A 12 -11.13 4.53 13.26
CA LYS A 12 -11.14 4.40 14.73
C LYS A 12 -11.76 3.08 15.17
N ARG A 13 -11.31 2.57 16.33
CA ARG A 13 -11.92 1.43 17.02
C ARG A 13 -13.43 1.65 17.22
N HIS A 14 -14.21 0.58 17.16
CA HIS A 14 -15.67 0.55 17.25
C HIS A 14 -16.43 1.23 16.11
N SER A 15 -15.75 1.76 15.10
CA SER A 15 -16.41 2.32 13.92
C SER A 15 -17.12 1.23 13.12
N ARG A 16 -18.26 1.60 12.53
CA ARG A 16 -19.00 0.73 11.61
C ARG A 16 -18.37 0.82 10.23
N VAL A 17 -18.02 -0.33 9.67
CA VAL A 17 -17.34 -0.47 8.39
C VAL A 17 -18.11 -1.41 7.47
N VAL A 18 -17.72 -1.40 6.21
CA VAL A 18 -18.22 -2.27 5.14
C VAL A 18 -17.02 -2.89 4.45
N ALA A 19 -17.09 -4.19 4.15
CA ALA A 19 -16.10 -4.86 3.31
C ALA A 19 -16.14 -4.26 1.91
N ALA A 20 -15.04 -3.64 1.49
CA ALA A 20 -14.95 -2.96 0.20
C ALA A 20 -14.54 -3.88 -0.95
N VAL A 21 -14.05 -5.07 -0.60
CA VAL A 21 -13.67 -6.16 -1.50
C VAL A 21 -14.20 -7.46 -0.92
N ASP A 22 -14.28 -8.49 -1.75
CA ASP A 22 -14.54 -9.85 -1.28
C ASP A 22 -13.36 -10.33 -0.44
N LEU A 23 -13.64 -10.58 0.83
CA LEU A 23 -12.70 -11.19 1.77
C LEU A 23 -13.06 -12.67 1.95
N PRO A 24 -12.12 -13.53 2.37
CA PRO A 24 -12.42 -14.94 2.61
C PRO A 24 -13.65 -15.09 3.53
N GLY A 25 -14.72 -15.71 3.03
CA GLY A 25 -15.98 -15.90 3.76
C GLY A 25 -16.80 -14.63 4.08
N VAL A 26 -16.33 -13.44 3.71
CA VAL A 26 -17.03 -12.17 3.93
C VAL A 26 -17.21 -11.48 2.57
N PRO A 27 -18.40 -11.58 1.96
CA PRO A 27 -18.69 -10.91 0.68
C PRO A 27 -18.55 -9.39 0.78
N GLU A 28 -18.24 -8.74 -0.34
CA GLU A 28 -18.27 -7.29 -0.50
C GLU A 28 -19.64 -6.75 -0.03
N GLY A 29 -19.64 -5.57 0.61
CA GLY A 29 -20.85 -4.96 1.14
C GLY A 29 -21.25 -5.48 2.52
N THR A 30 -20.60 -6.54 3.05
CA THR A 30 -20.89 -7.02 4.40
C THR A 30 -20.50 -5.98 5.44
N THR A 31 -21.44 -5.62 6.31
CA THR A 31 -21.19 -4.66 7.37
C THR A 31 -20.45 -5.30 8.55
N GLY A 32 -19.61 -4.52 9.23
CA GLY A 32 -18.88 -4.98 10.40
C GLY A 32 -18.57 -3.86 11.38
N ARG A 33 -17.95 -4.23 12.50
CA ARG A 33 -17.45 -3.32 13.53
C ARG A 33 -15.96 -3.56 13.77
N VAL A 34 -15.18 -2.48 13.76
CA VAL A 34 -13.73 -2.55 14.05
C VAL A 34 -13.53 -2.85 15.54
N ARG A 35 -12.88 -3.97 15.83
CA ARG A 35 -12.48 -4.38 17.20
C ARG A 35 -11.12 -3.83 17.58
N VAL A 36 -10.18 -3.87 16.63
CA VAL A 36 -8.80 -3.43 16.83
C VAL A 36 -8.36 -2.66 15.59
N ALA A 37 -7.64 -1.56 15.81
CA ALA A 37 -6.99 -0.77 14.77
C ALA A 37 -5.52 -0.65 15.16
N ASN A 38 -4.65 -1.36 14.45
CA ASN A 38 -3.22 -1.42 14.71
C ASN A 38 -2.46 -0.78 13.54
N GLY A 39 -1.34 -0.13 13.82
CA GLY A 39 -0.45 0.43 12.80
C GLY A 39 -0.16 1.91 12.99
N ILE A 40 1.01 2.32 12.51
CA ILE A 40 1.48 3.72 12.54
C ILE A 40 1.52 4.26 11.10
N ALA A 41 2.26 3.57 10.22
CA ALA A 41 2.33 3.91 8.79
C ALA A 41 1.43 3.03 7.90
N ARG A 42 1.16 1.78 8.31
CA ARG A 42 0.27 0.85 7.60
C ARG A 42 -0.74 0.27 8.58
N TYR A 43 -1.99 0.66 8.40
CA TYR A 43 -3.05 0.23 9.31
C TYR A 43 -3.55 -1.18 8.99
N ARG A 44 -3.77 -1.97 10.05
CA ARG A 44 -4.29 -3.32 10.06
C ARG A 44 -5.44 -3.40 11.05
N TYR A 45 -6.56 -3.90 10.58
CA TYR A 45 -7.80 -3.93 11.34
C TYR A 45 -8.20 -5.36 11.69
N TRP A 46 -8.79 -5.50 12.87
CA TRP A 46 -9.64 -6.65 13.19
C TRP A 46 -11.08 -6.19 13.17
N VAL A 47 -11.89 -6.88 12.39
CA VAL A 47 -13.29 -6.53 12.16
C VAL A 47 -14.15 -7.75 12.45
N SER A 48 -15.18 -7.53 13.28
CA SER A 48 -16.27 -8.49 13.46
C SER A 48 -17.36 -8.16 12.47
N PHE A 49 -17.62 -9.05 11.52
CA PHE A 49 -18.64 -8.87 10.50
C PHE A 49 -20.01 -9.42 10.95
N THR A 50 -21.09 -8.91 10.35
CA THR A 50 -22.46 -9.32 10.69
C THR A 50 -22.81 -10.75 10.28
N ASN A 51 -22.02 -11.36 9.39
CA ASN A 51 -22.12 -12.77 9.03
C ASN A 51 -21.53 -13.71 10.10
N GLY A 52 -21.07 -13.18 11.24
CA GLY A 52 -20.51 -13.96 12.35
C GLY A 52 -19.03 -14.28 12.21
N ILE A 53 -18.36 -13.78 11.16
CA ILE A 53 -16.94 -14.02 10.94
C ILE A 53 -16.12 -12.85 11.47
N ASP A 54 -15.15 -13.18 12.33
CA ASP A 54 -14.10 -12.25 12.74
C ASP A 54 -12.91 -12.36 11.77
N ARG A 55 -12.51 -11.24 11.16
CA ARG A 55 -11.34 -11.16 10.29
C ARG A 55 -10.30 -10.22 10.85
N GLY A 56 -9.08 -10.74 10.95
CA GLY A 56 -7.90 -9.99 11.31
C GLY A 56 -7.01 -9.68 10.10
N GLY A 57 -6.06 -8.75 10.28
CA GLY A 57 -5.07 -8.40 9.25
C GLY A 57 -5.61 -7.62 8.07
N VAL A 58 -6.87 -7.18 8.13
CA VAL A 58 -7.54 -6.46 7.04
C VAL A 58 -6.85 -5.12 6.82
N GLY A 59 -6.51 -4.79 5.58
CA GLY A 59 -5.90 -3.51 5.22
C GLY A 59 -6.89 -2.36 5.23
N HIS A 60 -6.38 -1.13 5.13
CA HIS A 60 -7.21 0.07 5.10
C HIS A 60 -7.97 0.21 3.77
N GLU A 61 -7.34 -0.20 2.67
CA GLU A 61 -7.88 -0.21 1.33
C GLU A 61 -9.08 -1.14 1.17
N GLN A 62 -9.10 -2.24 1.93
CA GLN A 62 -10.13 -3.30 1.92
C GLN A 62 -11.39 -2.95 2.73
N LEU A 63 -11.37 -1.81 3.44
CA LEU A 63 -12.49 -1.37 4.27
C LEU A 63 -12.94 0.03 3.87
N ALA A 64 -14.25 0.25 3.94
CA ALA A 64 -14.86 1.56 3.86
C ALA A 64 -15.64 1.84 5.13
N GLN A 65 -15.65 3.09 5.60
CA GLN A 65 -16.58 3.47 6.67
C GLN A 65 -18.01 3.39 6.15
N ARG A 66 -18.92 2.89 6.98
CA ARG A 66 -20.30 2.65 6.54
C ARG A 66 -21.04 3.93 6.14
N ARG A 67 -20.70 5.07 6.77
CA ARG A 67 -21.24 6.39 6.43
C ARG A 67 -20.83 6.85 5.01
N ASP A 68 -19.67 6.41 4.57
CA ASP A 68 -18.98 6.86 3.35
C ASP A 68 -19.12 5.84 2.21
N TRP A 69 -19.76 4.69 2.47
CA TRP A 69 -19.90 3.60 1.51
C TRP A 69 -20.49 4.00 0.14
N PRO A 70 -21.55 4.83 0.05
CA PRO A 70 -22.09 5.24 -1.25
C PRO A 70 -21.07 6.00 -2.09
N GLN A 71 -20.36 6.94 -1.47
CA GLN A 71 -19.37 7.77 -2.15
C GLN A 71 -18.09 6.97 -2.45
N PHE A 72 -17.72 6.01 -1.59
CA PHE A 72 -16.62 5.08 -1.86
C PHE A 72 -16.80 4.33 -3.20
N LYS A 73 -18.02 3.89 -3.53
CA LYS A 73 -18.29 3.22 -4.81
C LYS A 73 -18.06 4.13 -6.00
N VAL A 74 -18.55 5.38 -5.91
CA VAL A 74 -18.36 6.40 -6.94
C VAL A 74 -16.88 6.72 -7.13
N ASP A 75 -16.15 6.92 -6.03
CA ASP A 75 -14.72 7.24 -6.08
C ASP A 75 -13.90 6.05 -6.65
N ARG A 76 -14.29 4.80 -6.34
CA ARG A 76 -13.68 3.59 -6.91
C ARG A 76 -13.93 3.48 -8.42
N GLU A 77 -15.15 3.74 -8.88
CA GLU A 77 -15.48 3.75 -10.32
C GLU A 77 -14.71 4.87 -11.05
N ALA A 78 -14.63 6.07 -10.46
CA ALA A 78 -13.86 7.18 -11.01
C ALA A 78 -12.34 6.89 -11.05
N ALA A 79 -11.81 6.22 -10.03
CA ALA A 79 -10.40 5.81 -9.99
C ALA A 79 -10.10 4.72 -11.03
N ALA A 80 -11.01 3.75 -11.20
CA ALA A 80 -10.89 2.74 -12.25
C ALA A 80 -10.88 3.39 -13.64
N LEU A 81 -11.81 4.31 -13.91
CA LEU A 81 -11.88 5.03 -15.18
C LEU A 81 -10.64 5.89 -15.46
N ARG A 82 -10.06 6.51 -14.41
CA ARG A 82 -8.78 7.24 -14.52
C ARG A 82 -7.60 6.30 -14.80
N ALA A 83 -7.58 5.11 -14.19
CA ALA A 83 -6.52 4.12 -14.43
C ALA A 83 -6.56 3.61 -15.88
N GLU A 84 -7.75 3.34 -16.42
CA GLU A 84 -7.93 2.97 -17.83
C GLU A 84 -7.47 4.09 -18.78
N ALA A 85 -7.80 5.35 -18.47
CA ALA A 85 -7.38 6.50 -19.27
C ALA A 85 -5.87 6.81 -19.19
N GLY A 86 -5.19 6.39 -18.12
CA GLY A 86 -3.74 6.56 -17.94
C GLY A 86 -2.89 5.49 -18.63
N SER A 87 -3.50 4.42 -19.13
CA SER A 87 -2.77 3.29 -19.76
C SER A 87 -2.37 3.54 -21.22
N THR A 88 -2.66 4.71 -21.79
CA THR A 88 -2.38 5.08 -23.20
C THR A 88 -1.12 5.92 -23.41
N ASP A 89 -0.33 6.26 -22.38
CA ASP A 89 0.83 7.17 -22.51
C ASP A 89 2.19 6.52 -22.15
N GLY A 90 2.28 5.19 -22.29
CA GLY A 90 3.55 4.45 -22.23
C GLY A 90 4.29 4.48 -23.56
N ALA A 91 4.71 5.67 -24.00
CA ALA A 91 5.65 5.80 -25.11
C ALA A 91 7.04 5.33 -24.64
N ASP A 92 7.48 4.20 -25.17
CA ASP A 92 8.84 3.68 -25.05
C ASP A 92 9.83 4.74 -25.60
N GLY A 93 10.53 5.40 -24.68
CA GLY A 93 11.64 6.29 -24.98
C GLY A 93 12.96 5.61 -24.64
N GLU A 94 13.64 5.13 -25.69
CA GLU A 94 15.01 4.62 -25.68
C GLU A 94 15.99 5.59 -24.99
N VAL A 95 16.93 5.03 -24.21
CA VAL A 95 18.20 5.68 -23.92
C VAL A 95 19.35 4.76 -24.30
N GLU A 96 19.80 5.00 -25.53
CA GLU A 96 21.17 4.93 -26.04
C GLU A 96 22.24 4.47 -25.05
N ALA A 97 22.93 3.39 -25.42
CA ALA A 97 24.12 2.89 -24.76
C ALA A 97 25.36 3.50 -25.43
N GLU A 98 26.11 4.34 -24.72
CA GLU A 98 27.51 4.61 -25.05
C GLU A 98 28.32 5.02 -23.82
N GLY A 99 29.54 4.44 -23.67
CA GLY A 99 30.60 4.99 -22.81
C GLY A 99 31.00 4.16 -21.60
N GLY A 100 31.78 3.09 -21.83
CA GLY A 100 32.49 2.39 -20.76
C GLY A 100 33.74 3.14 -20.28
N ALA A 101 33.98 3.15 -18.96
CA ALA A 101 35.27 2.90 -18.28
C ALA A 101 35.29 3.47 -16.85
N ALA A 102 35.04 2.62 -15.86
CA ALA A 102 35.76 2.50 -14.58
C ALA A 102 34.91 1.64 -13.64
N ALA A 103 35.36 0.43 -13.35
CA ALA A 103 34.75 -0.44 -12.34
C ALA A 103 35.03 0.15 -10.94
N GLY A 104 34.31 1.21 -10.58
CA GLY A 104 34.46 1.92 -9.32
C GLY A 104 33.09 2.41 -8.86
N ASN A 105 32.57 1.76 -7.82
CA ASN A 105 31.41 2.23 -7.05
C ASN A 105 30.08 2.46 -7.82
N ARG A 106 29.68 1.48 -8.62
CA ARG A 106 28.36 1.34 -9.27
C ARG A 106 27.11 1.49 -8.37
N PHE A 107 27.28 1.55 -7.05
CA PHE A 107 26.19 1.66 -6.08
C PHE A 107 26.22 2.97 -5.27
N GLY A 108 27.14 3.90 -5.57
CA GLY A 108 27.25 5.18 -4.85
C GLY A 108 27.62 5.05 -3.37
N VAL A 109 28.32 3.96 -3.00
CA VAL A 109 28.76 3.68 -1.63
C VAL A 109 29.85 4.67 -1.21
N PRO A 110 29.70 5.38 -0.09
CA PRO A 110 30.73 6.29 0.42
C PRO A 110 32.09 5.60 0.67
N GLU A 111 33.19 6.29 0.35
CA GLU A 111 34.55 5.72 0.34
C GLU A 111 34.98 5.12 1.69
N HIS A 112 34.64 5.77 2.79
CA HIS A 112 34.97 5.31 4.15
C HIS A 112 34.37 3.92 4.49
N LEU A 113 33.30 3.49 3.81
CA LEU A 113 32.74 2.14 3.98
C LEU A 113 33.51 1.09 3.19
N LEU A 114 34.05 1.46 2.03
CA LEU A 114 34.91 0.58 1.22
C LEU A 114 36.24 0.33 1.93
N GLU A 115 36.82 1.36 2.54
CA GLU A 115 38.03 1.24 3.35
C GLU A 115 37.84 0.31 4.56
N ARG A 116 36.74 0.47 5.31
CA ARG A 116 36.41 -0.41 6.44
C ARG A 116 36.24 -1.87 6.00
N SER A 117 35.62 -2.10 4.85
CA SER A 117 35.45 -3.44 4.27
C SER A 117 36.79 -4.06 3.87
N ARG A 118 37.69 -3.27 3.26
CA ARG A 118 39.05 -3.71 2.90
C ARG A 118 39.85 -4.11 4.14
N LEU A 119 39.87 -3.24 5.17
CA LEU A 119 40.53 -3.51 6.45
C LEU A 119 39.95 -4.71 7.21
N ALA A 120 38.66 -5.01 7.03
CA ALA A 120 38.04 -6.19 7.62
C ALA A 120 38.47 -7.47 6.90
N ARG A 121 38.59 -7.45 5.56
CA ARG A 121 39.08 -8.58 4.76
C ARG A 121 40.56 -8.87 5.02
N GLU A 122 41.38 -7.83 5.14
CA GLU A 122 42.80 -7.97 5.50
C GLU A 122 42.97 -8.64 6.88
N ARG A 123 42.11 -8.34 7.86
CA ARG A 123 42.10 -9.04 9.16
C ARG A 123 41.66 -10.49 9.07
N LEU A 124 40.81 -10.82 8.09
CA LEU A 124 40.25 -12.16 7.91
C LEU A 124 41.10 -13.04 6.98
N GLY A 125 42.17 -12.50 6.40
CA GLY A 125 43.11 -13.24 5.54
C GLY A 125 42.51 -13.72 4.21
N ALA A 126 41.54 -13.00 3.66
CA ALA A 126 40.90 -13.30 2.37
C ALA A 126 41.37 -12.38 1.25
#